data_AF-A0A359IM48-F1
#
_entry.id   AF-A0A359IM48-F1
#
_cell.length_a   1.000
_cell.length_b   1.000
_cell.length_c   1.000
_cell.angle_alpha   90.00
_cell.angle_beta   90.00
_cell.angle_gamma   90.00
#
_symmetry.space_group_name_H-M   'P 1'
#
loop_
_entity.id
_entity.type
_entity.pdbx_description
1 polymer ?
#
loop_
_entity_poly.entity_id
_entity_poly.type
_entity_poly.pdbx_seq_one_letter_code
_entity_poly.pdbx_strand_id
1 'polypeptide(L)' 'MSETTWQELYNRAKAVQERRDISPFIQAGQVASAILTDKGNVYVGVCV' A
#
# COMPACT_ATOMS: atom_id res chain seq x y z
N MET A 1 -13.08 -13.06 -0.01
CA MET A 1 -13.04 -11.66 -0.48
C MET A 1 -13.75 -11.60 -1.81
N SER A 2 -14.58 -10.58 -2.04
CA SER A 2 -15.13 -10.34 -3.38
C SER A 2 -14.06 -9.75 -4.30
N GLU A 3 -14.23 -9.93 -5.61
CA GLU A 3 -13.38 -9.30 -6.63
C GLU A 3 -13.31 -7.76 -6.45
N THR A 4 -14.43 -7.16 -6.07
CA THR A 4 -14.53 -5.73 -5.78
C THR A 4 -13.68 -5.28 -4.59
N THR A 5 -13.67 -6.02 -3.48
CA THR A 5 -12.83 -5.70 -2.32
C THR A 5 -11.35 -5.87 -2.65
N TRP A 6 -11.00 -6.91 -3.40
CA TRP A 6 -9.62 -7.11 -3.84
C TRP A 6 -9.13 -5.95 -4.73
N GLN A 7 -9.91 -5.57 -5.74
CA GLN A 7 -9.57 -4.45 -6.62
C GLN A 7 -9.48 -3.11 -5.87
N GLU A 8 -10.37 -2.85 -4.91
CA GLU A 8 -10.25 -1.65 -4.07
C GLU A 8 -8.92 -1.64 -3.30
N LEU A 9 -8.59 -2.72 -2.60
CA LEU A 9 -7.36 -2.80 -1.81
C LEU A 9 -6.12 -2.71 -2.69
N TYR A 10 -6.13 -3.38 -3.84
CA TYR A 10 -5.05 -3.30 -4.82
C TYR A 10 -4.85 -1.86 -5.31
N ASN A 11 -5.93 -1.17 -5.70
CA ASN A 11 -5.87 0.22 -6.17
C ASN A 11 -5.39 1.17 -5.07
N ARG A 12 -5.85 0.98 -3.83
CA ARG A 12 -5.42 1.76 -2.66
C ARG A 12 -3.93 1.57 -2.36
N ALA A 13 -3.42 0.34 -2.41
CA ALA A 13 -2.00 0.05 -2.24
C ALA A 13 -1.18 0.66 -3.38
N LYS A 14 -1.65 0.50 -4.63
CA LYS A 14 -0.96 1.02 -5.81
C LYS A 14 -0.88 2.54 -5.81
N ALA A 15 -1.90 3.23 -5.32
CA ALA A 15 -1.93 4.69 -5.24
C ALA A 15 -0.84 5.30 -4.33
N VAL A 16 -0.36 4.55 -3.33
CA VAL A 16 0.70 5.00 -2.42
C VAL A 16 2.09 4.45 -2.77
N GLN A 17 2.17 3.51 -3.73
CA GLN A 17 3.43 2.95 -4.19
C GLN A 17 4.22 4.00 -4.99
N GLU A 18 5.24 4.56 -4.37
CA GLU A 18 6.09 5.58 -4.95
C GLU A 18 7.50 5.41 -4.42
N ARG A 19 8.46 5.12 -5.31
CA ARG A 19 9.87 4.97 -4.93
C ARG A 19 10.42 6.31 -4.44
N ARG A 20 11.09 6.28 -3.29
CA ARG A 20 11.72 7.44 -2.66
C ARG A 20 13.14 7.07 -2.27
N ASP A 21 14.11 7.82 -2.78
CA ASP A 21 15.49 7.76 -2.29
C ASP A 21 15.58 8.69 -1.07
N ILE A 22 15.66 8.12 0.13
CA ILE A 22 15.70 8.89 1.39
C ILE A 22 17.15 9.32 1.70
N SER A 23 18.11 8.46 1.36
CA SER A 23 19.55 8.72 1.46
C SER A 23 20.30 7.84 0.46
N PRO A 24 21.64 7.99 0.30
CA PRO A 24 22.43 7.12 -0.58
C PRO A 24 22.34 5.62 -0.26
N PHE A 25 21.88 5.26 0.95
CA PHE A 25 21.82 3.88 1.44
C PHE A 25 20.39 3.39 1.73
N ILE A 26 19.38 4.26 1.65
CA ILE A 26 18.00 3.94 2.05
C ILE A 26 17.04 4.31 0.93
N GLN A 27 16.26 3.31 0.51
CA GLN A 27 15.22 3.44 -0.51
C GLN A 27 13.92 2.90 0.06
N ALA A 28 12.87 3.71 -0.03
CA ALA A 28 11.55 3.37 0.47
C ALA A 28 10.53 3.37 -0.69
N GLY A 29 9.36 2.78 -0.46
CA GLY A 29 8.22 2.96 -1.36
C GLY A 29 8.15 2.06 -2.59
N GLN A 30 9.12 1.16 -2.75
CA GLN A 30 9.15 0.18 -3.84
C GLN A 30 8.07 -0.91 -3.73
N VAL A 31 7.62 -1.19 -2.51
CA VAL A 31 6.50 -2.10 -2.19
C VAL A 31 5.47 -1.32 -1.37
N ALA A 32 4.19 -1.53 -1.68
CA ALA A 32 3.05 -0.97 -0.96
C ALA A 32 2.05 -2.07 -0.57
N SER A 33 1.28 -1.81 0.48
CA SER A 33 0.26 -2.72 1.00
C SER A 33 -1.00 -1.96 1.41
N ALA A 34 -2.15 -2.63 1.32
CA ALA A 34 -3.41 -2.19 1.89
C ALA A 34 -4.01 -3.31 2.74
N ILE A 35 -4.56 -2.97 3.91
CA ILE A 35 -5.25 -3.91 4.81
C ILE A 35 -6.66 -3.42 5.11
N LEU A 36 -7.60 -4.36 5.23
CA LEU A 36 -9.00 -4.12 5.60
C LEU A 36 -9.25 -4.67 7.01
N THR A 37 -9.76 -3.84 7.91
CA THR A 37 -10.21 -4.30 9.23
C THR A 37 -11.63 -4.88 9.17
N ASP A 38 -12.01 -5.66 10.17
CA ASP A 38 -13.39 -6.11 10.40
C ASP A 38 -14.42 -4.95 10.45
N LYS A 39 -14.03 -3.79 10.95
CA LYS A 39 -14.84 -2.55 10.99
C LYS A 39 -14.93 -1.80 9.65
N GLY A 40 -14.32 -2.31 8.58
CA GLY A 40 -14.37 -1.69 7.25
C GLY A 40 -13.33 -0.58 7.00
N ASN A 41 -12.36 -0.37 7.89
CA ASN A 41 -11.30 0.61 7.67
C ASN A 41 -10.23 0.05 6.73
N VAL A 42 -9.77 0.88 5.79
CA VAL A 42 -8.64 0.56 4.91
C VAL A 42 -7.42 1.37 5.35
N TYR A 43 -6.34 0.67 5.70
CA TYR A 43 -5.04 1.29 5.99
C TYR A 43 -4.06 0.96 4.87
N VAL A 44 -3.27 1.95 4.46
CA VAL A 44 -2.27 1.83 3.41
C VAL A 44 -0.89 2.18 3.95
N GLY A 45 0.14 1.58 3.36
CA GLY A 45 1.53 1.82 3.76
C GLY A 45 2.52 1.37 2.71
N VAL A 46 3.78 1.74 2.92
CA VAL A 46 4.91 1.39 2.07
C VAL A 46 6.07 0.82 2.88
N CYS A 47 6.93 0.03 2.22
CA CYS A 47 8.22 -0.37 2.80
C CYS A 47 9.18 0.82 2.95
N VAL A 48 10.11 0.67 3.89
CA VAL A 48 11.24 1.60 4.17
C VAL A 48 12.52 0.79 4.21
#